data_AF-A0A965LUN4-F1
#
_entry.id   AF-A0A965LUN4-F1
#
_cell.length_a   1.000
_cell.length_b   1.000
_cell.length_c   1.000
_cell.angle_alpha   90.00
_cell.angle_beta   90.00
_cell.angle_gamma   90.00
#
_symmetry.space_group_name_H-M   'P 1'
#
loop_
_entity.id
_entity.type
_entity.pdbx_description
1 polymer ?
#
loop_
_entity_poly.entity_id
_entity_poly.type
_entity_poly.pdbx_seq_one_letter_code
_entity_poly.pdbx_strand_id
1 'polypeptide(L)' 'MKSFFQFLSEASESQASMQAKKLGLKSDGHGGWLDARGEFVAKTEKGKLKFYNQRQKTGEKDPDQIR' A
#
# COMPACT_ATOMS: atom_id res chain seq x y z
N MET A 1 5.13 -30.88 1.78
CA MET A 1 5.62 -29.59 2.34
C MET A 1 5.69 -28.57 1.21
N LYS A 2 4.84 -27.54 1.23
CA LYS A 2 4.84 -26.46 0.22
C LYS A 2 4.61 -25.05 0.82
N SER A 3 4.68 -24.86 2.15
CA SER A 3 4.16 -23.63 2.78
C SER A 3 5.17 -22.76 3.54
N PHE A 4 6.48 -22.97 3.41
CA PHE A 4 7.44 -22.11 4.10
C PHE A 4 7.69 -20.78 3.36
N PHE A 5 7.70 -20.82 2.02
CA PHE A 5 7.87 -19.62 1.19
C PHE A 5 6.61 -18.75 1.16
N GLN A 6 5.41 -19.33 1.28
CA GLN A 6 4.17 -18.56 1.40
C GLN A 6 4.11 -17.76 2.70
N PHE A 7 4.62 -18.34 3.79
CA PHE A 7 4.69 -17.71 5.11
C PHE A 7 5.69 -16.54 5.17
N LEU A 8 6.82 -16.62 4.45
CA LEU A 8 7.81 -15.53 4.41
C LEU A 8 7.30 -14.32 3.61
N SER A 9 6.57 -14.56 2.52
CA SER A 9 5.89 -13.50 1.77
C SER A 9 4.88 -12.77 2.65
N GLU A 10 4.01 -13.53 3.32
CA GLU A 10 2.97 -13.02 4.21
C GLU A 10 3.54 -12.37 5.48
N ALA A 11 4.63 -12.90 6.05
CA ALA A 11 5.27 -12.33 7.24
C ALA A 11 5.91 -10.97 6.96
N SER A 12 6.41 -10.70 5.75
CA SER A 12 6.90 -9.36 5.40
C SER A 12 5.76 -8.33 5.34
N GLU A 13 4.53 -8.75 5.04
CA GLU A 13 3.36 -7.88 5.03
C GLU A 13 2.90 -7.49 6.43
N SER A 14 3.25 -8.25 7.46
CA SER A 14 2.71 -8.10 8.82
C SER A 14 3.00 -6.72 9.46
N GLN A 15 4.22 -6.18 9.38
CA GLN A 15 4.52 -4.88 10.00
C GLN A 15 3.84 -3.70 9.29
N ALA A 16 3.92 -3.68 7.96
CA ALA A 16 3.28 -2.66 7.15
C ALA A 16 1.75 -2.74 7.22
N SER A 17 1.19 -3.96 7.27
CA SER A 17 -0.25 -4.18 7.36
C SER A 17 -0.85 -3.80 8.69
N MET A 18 -0.15 -4.05 9.79
CA MET A 18 -0.54 -3.52 11.10
C MET A 18 -0.54 -1.99 11.11
N GLN A 19 0.48 -1.37 10.53
CA GLN A 19 0.59 0.09 10.48
C GLN A 19 -0.51 0.71 9.61
N ALA A 20 -0.79 0.13 8.45
CA ALA A 20 -1.81 0.64 7.55
C ALA A 20 -3.24 0.38 8.07
N LYS A 21 -3.50 -0.78 8.67
CA LYS A 21 -4.77 -1.03 9.39
C LYS A 21 -4.98 -0.04 10.54
N LYS A 22 -3.92 0.30 11.29
CA LYS A 22 -3.99 1.30 12.37
C LYS A 22 -4.36 2.69 11.84
N LEU A 23 -3.99 2.99 10.59
CA LEU A 23 -4.35 4.22 9.90
C LEU A 23 -5.73 4.17 9.23
N GLY A 24 -6.45 3.05 9.34
CA GLY A 24 -7.76 2.87 8.71
C GLY A 24 -7.69 2.65 7.19
N LEU A 25 -6.53 2.24 6.68
CA LEU A 25 -6.35 1.96 5.25
C LEU A 25 -6.85 0.55 4.91
N LYS A 26 -7.44 0.43 3.72
CA LYS A 26 -7.97 -0.82 3.19
C LYS A 26 -6.88 -1.54 2.40
N SER A 27 -6.61 -2.79 2.76
CA SER A 27 -5.67 -3.64 2.02
C SER A 27 -6.29 -4.13 0.71
N ASP A 28 -5.54 -4.09 -0.38
CA ASP A 28 -5.94 -4.65 -1.69
C ASP A 28 -5.58 -6.15 -1.86
N GLY A 29 -4.92 -6.77 -0.87
CA GLY A 29 -4.48 -8.17 -0.91
C GLY A 29 -3.16 -8.44 -1.64
N HIS A 30 -2.52 -7.42 -2.21
CA HIS A 30 -1.22 -7.49 -2.90
C HIS A 30 -0.17 -6.55 -2.28
N GLY A 31 -0.40 -6.12 -1.04
CA GLY A 31 0.43 -5.13 -0.36
C GLY A 31 0.13 -3.69 -0.77
N GLY A 32 -0.94 -3.42 -1.51
CA GLY A 32 -1.45 -2.08 -1.72
C GLY A 32 -2.43 -1.65 -0.63
N TRP A 33 -2.47 -0.34 -0.39
CA TRP A 33 -3.30 0.29 0.63
C TRP A 33 -4.09 1.42 0.02
N LEU A 34 -5.39 1.33 0.21
CA LEU A 34 -6.40 2.25 -0.31
C LEU A 34 -6.98 3.08 0.85
N ASP A 35 -7.37 4.31 0.58
CA ASP A 35 -8.15 5.10 1.53
C ASP A 35 -9.64 4.70 1.54
N ALA A 36 -10.45 5.36 2.36
CA ALA A 36 -11.89 5.12 2.41
C ALA A 36 -12.64 5.47 1.11
N ARG A 37 -12.07 6.32 0.26
CA ARG A 37 -12.59 6.72 -1.06
C ARG A 37 -12.19 5.73 -2.16
N GLY A 38 -11.27 4.80 -1.86
CA GLY A 38 -10.74 3.83 -2.82
C GLY A 38 -9.50 4.32 -3.58
N GLU A 39 -8.85 5.38 -3.11
CA GLU A 39 -7.62 5.91 -3.73
C GLU A 39 -6.39 5.18 -3.19
N PHE A 40 -5.43 4.85 -4.07
CA PHE A 40 -4.18 4.20 -3.67
C PHE A 40 -3.27 5.17 -2.92
N VAL A 41 -3.08 4.93 -1.63
CA VAL A 41 -2.31 5.84 -0.77
C VAL A 41 -0.96 5.33 -0.33
N ALA A 42 -0.81 4.02 -0.18
CA ALA A 42 0.44 3.42 0.27
C ALA A 42 0.65 2.02 -0.31
N LYS A 43 1.90 1.57 -0.28
CA LYS A 43 2.31 0.21 -0.64
C LYS A 43 3.23 -0.34 0.44
N THR A 44 3.06 -1.62 0.74
CA THR A 44 4.03 -2.41 1.48
C THR A 44 5.19 -2.76 0.54
N GLU A 45 6.35 -2.12 0.74
CA GLU A 45 7.59 -2.46 0.05
C GLU A 45 8.64 -2.91 1.07
N LYS A 46 9.22 -4.10 0.86
CA LYS A 46 10.30 -4.66 1.71
C LYS A 46 9.95 -4.68 3.21
N GLY A 47 8.68 -4.97 3.53
CA GLY A 47 8.15 -4.99 4.90
C GLY A 47 7.91 -3.63 5.55
N LYS A 48 8.02 -2.54 4.79
CA LYS A 48 7.72 -1.18 5.27
C LYS A 48 6.54 -0.60 4.52
N LEU A 49 5.72 0.15 5.25
CA LEU A 49 4.63 0.91 4.66
C LEU A 49 5.18 2.19 4.02
N LYS A 50 5.09 2.29 2.70
CA LYS A 50 5.56 3.43 1.92
C LYS A 50 4.37 4.18 1.37
N PHE A 51 4.26 5.47 1.69
CA PHE A 51 3.17 6.31 1.23
C PHE A 51 3.54 6.98 -0.09
N TYR A 52 2.63 6.97 -1.05
CA TYR A 52 2.82 7.59 -2.36
C TYR A 52 1.93 8.83 -2.53
N ASN A 53 0.73 8.85 -1.93
CA ASN A 53 -0.21 9.98 -2.05
C ASN A 53 0.00 11.14 -1.09
N GLN A 54 1.09 11.20 -0.32
CA GLN A 54 1.31 12.35 0.57
C GLN A 54 1.53 13.68 -0.19
N ARG A 55 1.67 13.66 -1.53
CA ARG A 55 1.94 14.84 -2.36
C ARG A 55 1.09 14.98 -3.62
N GLN A 56 0.22 14.01 -3.94
CA GLN A 56 -0.81 14.25 -4.96
C GLN A 56 -2.05 14.76 -4.24
N LYS A 57 -2.30 16.06 -4.38
CA LYS A 57 -3.58 16.65 -3.97
C LYS A 57 -4.68 15.90 -4.71
N THR A 58 -5.52 15.15 -4.00
CA THR A 58 -6.82 14.68 -4.48
C THR A 58 -7.56 15.89 -5.08
N GLY A 59 -7.56 16.02 -6.41
CA GLY A 59 -8.23 17.10 -7.14
C GLY A 59 -7.40 17.89 -8.17
N GLU A 60 -6.07 17.77 -8.23
CA GLU A 60 -5.29 18.32 -9.35
C GLU A 60 -4.96 17.20 -10.33
N LYS A 61 -5.62 17.25 -11.50
CA LYS A 61 -5.31 16.52 -12.73
C LYS A 61 -3.79 16.48 -12.89
N ASP A 62 -3.20 15.30 -13.04
CA ASP A 62 -1.79 15.16 -13.39
C ASP A 62 -1.48 16.13 -14.55
N PRO A 63 -0.47 17.02 -14.44
CA PRO A 63 -0.12 17.88 -15.55
C PRO A 63 0.25 16.99 -16.74
N ASP A 64 -0.34 17.27 -17.89
CA ASP A 64 -0.12 16.49 -19.13
C ASP A 64 1.38 16.22 -19.28
N GLN A 65 1.73 14.93 -19.34
CA GLN A 65 3.08 14.52 -19.65
C GLN A 65 3.34 14.85 -21.12
N ILE A 66 3.82 16.08 -21.38
CA ILE A 66 4.27 16.49 -22.69
C ILE A 66 5.46 15.59 -23.05
N ARG A 67 5.27 14.86 -24.14
CA ARG A 67 6.19 13.90 -24.72
C ARG A 67 7.40 14.60 -25.37
#